data_AF-A0A8J3KP02-F1
#
_entry.id   AF-A0A8J3KP02-F1
#
_cell.length_a   1.000
_cell.length_b   1.000
_cell.length_c   1.000
_cell.angle_alpha   90.00
_cell.angle_beta   90.00
_cell.angle_gamma   90.00
#
_symmetry.space_group_name_H-M   'P 1'
#
loop_
_entity.id
_entity.type
_entity.pdbx_description
1 polymer ?
#
loop_
_entity_poly.entity_id
_entity_poly.type
_entity_poly.pdbx_seq_one_letter_code
_entity_poly.pdbx_strand_id
1 'polypeptide(L)'
;MTDVGNSPRFSTRGLALSVALALLVGLAIGFGVTRLASAGTPADDSAAAGFARDMSTHHAQAVAMGMIAAKRGNAHEVRTLGEDIALTQQAQIGIMSQWLRDWGLNINSDAKPMAWMPDGDKALTNGNLMPGMATAQEMTALENATGKDADRLFLEMMIKHHLGGVHMVDAVLTQTDDPDVLWLAAGMKARQQLEISEMQQLQTTLAKR
;
A
#
# COMPACT_ATOMS: atom_id res chain seq x y z
N MET A 1 -33.28 49.87 8.78
CA MET A 1 -33.06 48.76 9.72
C MET A 1 -32.95 47.48 8.87
N THR A 2 -31.76 47.16 8.36
CA THR A 2 -31.54 46.00 7.48
C THR A 2 -30.94 44.87 8.31
N ASP A 3 -31.72 43.80 8.46
CA ASP A 3 -31.28 42.53 9.05
C ASP A 3 -30.52 41.73 7.96
N VAL A 4 -29.25 41.43 8.22
CA VAL A 4 -28.38 40.66 7.32
C VAL A 4 -28.35 39.23 7.85
N GLY A 5 -29.09 38.35 7.17
CA GLY A 5 -29.09 36.92 7.44
C GLY A 5 -27.70 36.30 7.25
N ASN A 6 -27.18 35.72 8.33
CA ASN A 6 -25.93 34.97 8.34
C ASN A 6 -26.21 33.50 8.00
N SER A 7 -26.05 33.11 6.73
CA SER A 7 -26.10 31.70 6.34
C SER A 7 -24.83 30.98 6.80
N PRO A 8 -24.91 29.82 7.47
CA PRO A 8 -23.72 29.07 7.87
C PRO A 8 -23.03 28.51 6.62
N ARG A 9 -21.81 28.99 6.36
CA ARG A 9 -20.92 28.44 5.33
C ARG A 9 -20.36 27.11 5.82
N PHE A 10 -20.96 26.00 5.38
CA PHE A 10 -20.37 24.68 5.57
C PHE A 10 -19.09 24.57 4.72
N SER A 11 -17.95 24.53 5.38
CA SER A 11 -16.64 24.32 4.76
C SER A 11 -16.53 22.89 4.23
N THR A 12 -16.18 22.75 2.95
CA THR A 12 -15.92 21.45 2.28
C THR A 12 -14.84 20.63 3.00
N ARG A 13 -13.95 21.29 3.76
CA ARG A 13 -12.93 20.64 4.60
C ARG A 13 -13.52 19.88 5.79
N GLY A 14 -14.63 20.37 6.36
CA GLY A 14 -15.33 19.68 7.44
C GLY A 14 -16.04 18.41 6.97
N LEU A 15 -16.54 18.41 5.73
CA LEU A 15 -17.19 17.24 5.13
C LEU A 15 -16.17 16.13 4.78
N ALA A 16 -15.00 16.51 4.24
CA ALA A 16 -13.93 15.55 3.89
C ALA A 16 -13.33 14.84 5.11
N LEU A 17 -13.10 15.56 6.22
CA LEU A 17 -12.62 14.97 7.48
C LEU A 17 -13.66 14.03 8.12
N SER A 18 -14.95 14.32 7.95
CA SER A 18 -16.03 13.49 8.48
C SER A 18 -16.17 12.17 7.72
N VAL A 19 -15.94 12.17 6.41
CA VAL A 19 -15.97 10.96 5.57
C VAL A 19 -14.74 10.07 5.81
N ALA A 20 -13.55 10.67 5.96
CA ALA A 20 -12.33 9.91 6.27
C ALA A 20 -12.41 9.21 7.65
N LEU A 21 -12.97 9.88 8.66
CA LEU A 21 -13.17 9.28 9.99
C LEU A 21 -14.28 8.22 9.99
N ALA A 22 -15.35 8.41 9.23
CA ALA A 22 -16.41 7.41 9.07
C ALA A 22 -15.90 6.14 8.34
N LEU A 23 -14.97 6.26 7.39
CA LEU A 23 -14.33 5.13 6.73
C LEU A 23 -13.37 4.38 7.67
N LEU A 24 -12.61 5.08 8.51
CA LEU A 24 -11.72 4.47 9.51
C LEU A 24 -12.49 3.78 10.65
N VAL A 25 -13.61 4.36 11.10
CA VAL A 25 -14.47 3.76 12.14
C VAL A 25 -15.31 2.61 11.57
N GLY A 26 -15.75 2.70 10.31
CA GLY A 26 -16.36 1.57 9.59
C GLY A 26 -15.40 0.39 9.42
N LEU A 27 -14.11 0.67 9.20
CA LEU A 27 -13.03 -0.34 9.16
C LEU A 27 -12.90 -1.10 10.48
N ALA A 28 -13.00 -0.41 11.61
CA ALA A 28 -12.82 -1.00 12.94
C ALA A 28 -14.08 -1.76 13.44
N ILE A 29 -15.28 -1.26 13.13
CA ILE A 29 -16.54 -1.90 13.56
C ILE A 29 -16.88 -3.12 12.70
N GLY A 30 -16.55 -3.09 11.40
CA GLY A 30 -16.67 -4.26 10.50
C GLY A 30 -15.75 -5.42 10.91
N PHE A 31 -14.58 -5.13 11.48
CA PHE A 31 -13.62 -6.12 11.97
C PHE A 31 -14.12 -6.91 13.21
N GLY A 32 -15.08 -6.36 13.96
CA GLY A 32 -15.53 -6.93 15.23
C GLY A 32 -16.76 -7.83 15.16
N VAL A 33 -17.68 -7.63 14.21
CA VAL A 33 -19.02 -8.25 14.24
C VAL A 33 -19.09 -9.60 13.49
N THR A 34 -18.11 -9.92 12.63
CA THR A 34 -18.14 -11.12 11.76
C THR A 34 -17.36 -12.34 12.26
N ARG A 35 -16.89 -12.37 13.51
CA ARG A 35 -16.15 -13.51 14.11
C ARG A 35 -17.06 -14.69 14.49
N LEU A 36 -17.96 -15.10 13.59
CA LEU A 36 -18.76 -16.33 13.68
C LEU A 36 -18.52 -17.23 12.48
N ALA A 37 -17.25 -17.55 12.22
CA ALA A 37 -16.78 -18.78 11.60
C ALA A 37 -15.26 -18.78 11.72
N SER A 38 -14.71 -19.53 12.69
CA SER A 38 -13.28 -19.83 12.68
C SER A 38 -13.02 -20.78 11.52
N ALA A 39 -12.66 -20.24 10.34
CA ALA A 39 -11.79 -20.97 9.44
C ALA A 39 -10.55 -21.37 10.26
N GLY A 40 -10.09 -22.62 10.11
CA GLY A 40 -8.90 -23.08 10.81
C GLY A 40 -7.70 -22.19 10.52
N THR A 41 -6.72 -22.16 11.42
CA THR A 41 -5.47 -21.43 11.19
C THR A 41 -4.82 -21.88 9.87
N PRO A 42 -4.46 -20.96 8.96
CA PRO A 42 -3.77 -21.32 7.71
C PRO A 42 -2.45 -22.05 7.97
N ALA A 43 -2.09 -22.96 7.07
CA ALA A 43 -0.79 -23.62 7.10
C ALA A 43 0.35 -22.60 6.85
N ASP A 44 1.57 -22.92 7.29
CA ASP A 44 2.72 -22.03 7.18
C ASP A 44 3.09 -21.69 5.72
N ASP A 45 2.89 -22.64 4.80
CA ASP A 45 3.12 -22.55 3.36
C ASP A 45 1.87 -22.12 2.56
N SER A 46 0.78 -21.74 3.25
CA SER A 46 -0.44 -21.28 2.60
C SER A 46 -0.25 -19.95 1.85
N ALA A 47 -1.14 -19.71 0.88
CA ALA A 47 -1.19 -18.43 0.17
C ALA A 47 -1.41 -17.24 1.10
N ALA A 48 -2.25 -17.39 2.13
CA ALA A 48 -2.50 -16.35 3.13
C ALA A 48 -1.22 -15.98 3.90
N ALA A 49 -0.51 -16.98 4.43
CA ALA A 49 0.72 -16.76 5.18
C ALA A 49 1.85 -16.22 4.28
N GLY A 50 2.04 -16.80 3.10
CA GLY A 50 3.05 -16.34 2.14
C GLY A 50 2.80 -14.92 1.65
N PHE A 51 1.57 -14.60 1.25
CA PHE A 51 1.19 -13.24 0.86
C PHE A 51 1.43 -12.23 1.98
N ALA A 52 1.04 -12.56 3.22
CA ALA A 52 1.24 -11.65 4.36
C ALA A 52 2.72 -11.31 4.58
N ARG A 53 3.63 -12.28 4.44
CA ARG A 53 5.08 -12.08 4.58
C ARG A 53 5.67 -11.27 3.43
N ASP A 54 5.34 -11.69 2.22
CA ASP A 54 5.89 -11.11 1.00
C ASP A 54 5.38 -9.69 0.79
N MET A 55 4.07 -9.46 0.93
CA MET A 55 3.49 -8.13 0.83
C MET A 55 3.97 -7.21 1.97
N SER A 56 4.26 -7.74 3.17
CA SER A 56 4.89 -6.93 4.23
C SER A 56 6.29 -6.44 3.81
N THR A 57 7.10 -7.31 3.20
CA THR A 57 8.43 -6.95 2.69
C THR A 57 8.34 -5.96 1.53
N HIS A 58 7.38 -6.18 0.62
CA HIS A 58 7.09 -5.29 -0.50
C HIS A 58 6.68 -3.90 0.00
N HIS A 59 5.72 -3.83 0.92
CA HIS A 59 5.27 -2.59 1.55
C HIS A 59 6.38 -1.85 2.30
N ALA A 60 7.32 -2.56 2.94
CA ALA A 60 8.41 -1.91 3.65
C ALA A 60 9.29 -1.06 2.71
N GLN A 61 9.47 -1.50 1.45
CA GLN A 61 10.18 -0.71 0.45
C GLN A 61 9.37 0.52 -0.01
N ALA A 62 8.05 0.38 -0.18
CA ALA A 62 7.19 1.54 -0.47
C ALA A 62 7.22 2.58 0.65
N VAL A 63 7.19 2.16 1.91
CA VAL A 63 7.34 3.05 3.07
C VAL A 63 8.66 3.81 3.00
N ALA A 64 9.77 3.12 2.71
CA ALA A 64 11.07 3.76 2.57
C ALA A 64 11.09 4.79 1.43
N MET A 65 10.60 4.42 0.24
CA MET A 65 10.51 5.34 -0.92
C MET A 65 9.63 6.56 -0.62
N GLY A 66 8.47 6.35 0.01
CA GLY A 66 7.53 7.41 0.41
C GLY A 66 8.15 8.41 1.38
N MET A 67 8.86 7.93 2.39
CA MET A 67 9.56 8.79 3.35
C MET A 67 10.72 9.57 2.72
N ILE A 68 11.43 8.98 1.74
CA ILE A 68 12.46 9.69 0.99
C ILE A 68 11.82 10.82 0.16
N ALA A 69 10.74 10.55 -0.55
CA ALA A 69 10.02 11.55 -1.34
C ALA A 69 9.47 12.69 -0.47
N ALA A 70 8.84 12.36 0.67
CA ALA A 70 8.34 13.34 1.64
C ALA A 70 9.42 14.33 2.10
N LYS A 71 10.64 13.82 2.31
CA LYS A 71 11.78 14.59 2.81
C LYS A 71 12.53 15.35 1.71
N ARG A 72 12.69 14.74 0.53
CA ARG A 72 13.63 15.22 -0.51
C ARG A 72 12.93 15.78 -1.76
N GLY A 73 11.64 15.55 -1.92
CA GLY A 73 10.86 16.06 -3.05
C GLY A 73 10.73 17.58 -3.07
N ASN A 74 10.41 18.15 -4.23
CA ASN A 74 10.16 19.58 -4.39
C ASN A 74 8.66 19.89 -4.40
N ALA A 75 7.88 19.12 -5.14
CA ALA A 75 6.44 19.33 -5.25
C ALA A 75 5.70 18.93 -3.97
N HIS A 76 4.89 19.84 -3.43
CA HIS A 76 4.08 19.58 -2.24
C HIS A 76 3.17 18.35 -2.43
N GLU A 77 2.58 18.22 -3.62
CA GLU A 77 1.71 17.12 -3.98
C GLU A 77 2.44 15.77 -3.95
N VAL A 78 3.69 15.70 -4.41
CA VAL A 78 4.49 14.46 -4.38
C VAL A 78 4.92 14.12 -2.96
N ARG A 79 5.33 15.11 -2.16
CA ARG A 79 5.68 14.90 -0.76
C ARG A 79 4.51 14.37 0.05
N THR A 80 3.32 14.94 -0.14
CA THR A 80 2.08 14.52 0.52
C THR A 80 1.73 13.08 0.13
N LEU A 81 1.78 12.77 -1.17
CA LEU A 81 1.53 11.40 -1.64
C LEU A 81 2.51 10.39 -1.05
N GLY A 82 3.79 10.76 -0.93
CA GLY A 82 4.80 9.93 -0.28
C GLY A 82 4.48 9.63 1.19
N GLU A 83 4.01 10.61 1.95
CA GLU A 83 3.57 10.44 3.34
C GLU A 83 2.34 9.54 3.44
N ASP A 84 1.33 9.76 2.59
CA ASP A 84 0.08 9.00 2.59
C ASP A 84 0.31 7.51 2.26
N ILE A 85 1.14 7.22 1.26
CA ILE A 85 1.53 5.85 0.91
C ILE A 85 2.28 5.21 2.07
N ALA A 86 3.25 5.91 2.66
CA ALA A 86 4.04 5.38 3.77
C ALA A 86 3.16 5.05 4.98
N LEU A 87 2.24 5.93 5.37
CA LEU A 87 1.32 5.69 6.49
C LEU A 87 0.38 4.51 6.22
N THR A 88 -0.21 4.46 5.03
CA THR A 88 -1.18 3.40 4.67
C THR A 88 -0.51 2.04 4.60
N GLN A 89 0.63 1.93 3.91
CA GLN A 89 1.32 0.65 3.76
C GLN A 89 1.99 0.20 5.07
N GLN A 90 2.43 1.13 5.93
CA GLN A 90 2.91 0.80 7.27
C GLN A 90 1.79 0.21 8.16
N ALA A 91 0.57 0.74 8.07
CA ALA A 91 -0.57 0.17 8.78
C ALA A 91 -0.92 -1.24 8.29
N GLN A 92 -0.87 -1.45 6.97
CA GLN A 92 -1.10 -2.76 6.34
C GLN A 92 -0.04 -3.81 6.74
N ILE A 93 1.24 -3.43 6.85
CA ILE A 93 2.29 -4.29 7.44
C ILE A 93 1.89 -4.70 8.87
N GLY A 94 1.37 -3.78 9.67
CA GLY A 94 0.92 -4.05 11.04
C GLY A 94 -0.19 -5.10 11.09
N ILE A 95 -1.18 -4.99 10.20
CA ILE A 95 -2.30 -5.95 10.08
C ILE A 95 -1.77 -7.33 9.69
N MET A 96 -0.99 -7.42 8.62
CA MET A 96 -0.45 -8.71 8.13
C MET A 96 0.49 -9.37 9.15
N SER A 97 1.30 -8.58 9.84
CA SER A 97 2.15 -9.07 10.94
C SER A 97 1.33 -9.56 12.12
N GLN A 98 0.16 -8.96 12.37
CA GLN A 98 -0.73 -9.41 13.43
C GLN A 98 -1.40 -10.73 13.07
N TRP A 99 -1.85 -10.90 11.83
CA TRP A 99 -2.40 -12.18 11.37
C TRP A 99 -1.42 -13.33 11.55
N LEU A 100 -0.16 -13.15 11.13
CA LEU A 100 0.88 -14.17 11.30
C LEU A 100 1.06 -14.55 12.79
N ARG A 101 1.02 -13.57 13.70
CA ARG A 101 1.06 -13.84 15.16
C ARG A 101 -0.19 -14.56 15.66
N ASP A 102 -1.37 -14.14 15.25
CA ASP A 102 -2.64 -14.76 15.65
C ASP A 102 -2.75 -16.21 15.13
N TRP A 103 -2.16 -16.48 13.97
CA TRP A 103 -2.02 -17.81 13.38
C TRP A 103 -0.87 -18.63 14.00
N GLY A 104 -0.09 -18.08 14.92
CA GLY A 104 1.06 -18.76 15.52
C GLY A 104 2.19 -19.05 14.52
N LEU A 105 2.26 -18.29 13.43
CA LEU A 105 3.25 -18.42 12.37
C LEU A 105 4.38 -17.39 12.53
N ASN A 106 5.56 -17.73 12.04
CA ASN A 106 6.68 -16.79 12.02
C ASN A 106 6.45 -15.67 10.98
N ILE A 107 6.84 -14.45 11.32
CA ILE A 107 6.79 -13.29 10.39
C ILE A 107 7.81 -13.45 9.26
N ASN A 108 8.91 -14.17 9.53
CA ASN A 108 9.91 -14.52 8.54
C ASN A 108 9.68 -15.97 8.08
N SER A 109 10.05 -16.25 6.84
CA SER A 109 10.11 -17.60 6.29
C SER A 109 11.43 -17.79 5.55
N ASP A 110 11.97 -19.00 5.59
CA ASP A 110 13.12 -19.40 4.76
C ASP A 110 12.69 -19.79 3.34
N ALA A 111 11.37 -19.83 3.08
CA ALA A 111 10.85 -20.03 1.73
C ALA A 111 11.30 -18.91 0.81
N LYS A 112 11.48 -19.25 -0.46
CA LYS A 112 11.76 -18.26 -1.50
C LYS A 112 10.57 -17.30 -1.62
N PRO A 113 10.81 -15.99 -1.86
CA PRO A 113 9.72 -15.06 -2.14
C PRO A 113 8.82 -15.61 -3.26
N MET A 114 7.53 -15.39 -3.12
CA MET A 114 6.46 -15.79 -4.04
C MET A 114 6.22 -17.31 -4.15
N ALA A 115 6.86 -18.14 -3.31
CA ALA A 115 6.64 -19.60 -3.33
C ALA A 115 5.19 -20.02 -3.05
N TRP A 116 4.38 -19.13 -2.47
CA TRP A 116 2.99 -19.34 -2.11
C TRP A 116 2.00 -19.20 -3.28
N MET A 117 2.46 -18.75 -4.46
CA MET A 117 1.63 -18.62 -5.65
C MET A 117 2.16 -19.43 -6.84
N PRO A 118 1.28 -19.91 -7.74
CA PRO A 118 1.71 -20.55 -8.98
C PRO A 118 2.61 -19.64 -9.80
N ASP A 119 3.63 -20.24 -10.40
CA ASP A 119 4.61 -19.53 -11.23
C ASP A 119 5.33 -18.36 -10.49
N GLY A 120 5.31 -18.33 -9.15
CA GLY A 120 5.95 -17.28 -8.36
C GLY A 120 7.42 -17.06 -8.71
N ASP A 121 8.15 -18.15 -8.97
CA ASP A 121 9.53 -18.11 -9.44
C ASP A 121 9.75 -17.32 -10.74
N LYS A 122 8.76 -17.37 -11.65
CA LYS A 122 8.81 -16.65 -12.93
C LYS A 122 8.48 -15.17 -12.79
N ALA A 123 7.77 -14.80 -11.71
CA ALA A 123 7.44 -13.42 -11.40
C ALA A 123 8.62 -12.66 -10.76
N LEU A 124 9.59 -13.39 -10.20
CA LEU A 124 10.79 -12.79 -9.61
C LEU A 124 11.71 -12.18 -10.65
N THR A 125 12.34 -11.07 -10.29
CA THR A 125 13.28 -10.33 -11.13
C THR A 125 14.60 -10.10 -10.38
N ASN A 126 15.67 -9.75 -11.10
CA ASN A 126 16.91 -9.20 -10.51
C ASN A 126 17.46 -9.94 -9.27
N GLY A 127 17.51 -11.28 -9.32
CA GLY A 127 18.04 -12.08 -8.21
C GLY A 127 17.09 -12.21 -7.01
N ASN A 128 15.83 -12.59 -7.28
CA ASN A 128 14.75 -12.85 -6.30
C ASN A 128 14.01 -11.63 -5.75
N LEU A 129 14.03 -10.49 -6.44
CA LEU A 129 13.13 -9.39 -6.11
C LEU A 129 11.71 -9.71 -6.58
N MET A 130 10.74 -9.47 -5.68
CA MET A 130 9.33 -9.53 -6.03
C MET A 130 8.98 -8.53 -7.13
N PRO A 131 7.90 -8.77 -7.89
CA PRO A 131 7.45 -7.88 -8.96
C PRO A 131 7.39 -6.42 -8.52
N GLY A 132 7.92 -5.53 -9.36
CA GLY A 132 7.85 -4.09 -9.14
C GLY A 132 8.84 -3.50 -8.14
N MET A 133 9.45 -4.32 -7.27
CA MET A 133 10.45 -3.85 -6.30
C MET A 133 11.61 -3.13 -7.01
N ALA A 134 12.05 -2.03 -6.41
CA ALA A 134 13.27 -1.34 -6.74
C ALA A 134 14.50 -2.15 -6.33
N THR A 135 15.52 -2.11 -7.18
CA THR A 135 16.86 -2.61 -6.88
C THR A 135 17.57 -1.73 -5.86
N ALA A 136 18.62 -2.24 -5.23
CA ALA A 136 19.45 -1.46 -4.31
C ALA A 136 20.06 -0.20 -4.99
N GLN A 137 20.41 -0.30 -6.27
CA GLN A 137 20.94 0.82 -7.04
C GLN A 137 19.87 1.89 -7.29
N GLU A 138 18.64 1.50 -7.65
CA GLU A 138 17.52 2.43 -7.80
C GLU A 138 17.18 3.12 -6.46
N MET A 139 17.15 2.37 -5.36
CA MET A 139 16.96 2.95 -4.02
C MET A 139 18.06 3.96 -3.66
N THR A 140 19.32 3.62 -3.93
CA THR A 140 20.46 4.53 -3.71
C THR A 140 20.34 5.79 -4.58
N ALA A 141 19.85 5.66 -5.81
CA ALA A 141 19.63 6.81 -6.69
C ALA A 141 18.53 7.72 -6.13
N LEU A 142 17.41 7.15 -5.66
CA LEU A 142 16.32 7.91 -5.04
C LEU A 142 16.78 8.61 -3.74
N GLU A 143 17.57 7.95 -2.90
CA GLU A 143 18.12 8.51 -1.66
C GLU A 143 19.04 9.72 -1.90
N ASN A 144 19.78 9.71 -3.00
CA ASN A 144 20.70 10.79 -3.37
C ASN A 144 20.02 11.91 -4.16
N ALA A 145 18.85 11.66 -4.76
CA ALA A 145 18.11 12.64 -5.50
C ALA A 145 17.49 13.71 -4.58
N THR A 146 17.32 14.91 -5.11
CA THR A 146 16.67 16.02 -4.41
C THR A 146 15.80 16.83 -5.36
N GLY A 147 14.80 17.50 -4.80
CA GLY A 147 13.90 18.37 -5.51
C GLY A 147 13.15 17.66 -6.65
N LYS A 148 13.15 18.25 -7.85
CA LYS A 148 12.43 17.71 -9.02
C LYS A 148 12.92 16.31 -9.42
N ASP A 149 14.20 15.99 -9.21
CA ASP A 149 14.73 14.66 -9.53
C ASP A 149 14.22 13.59 -8.56
N ALA A 150 14.11 13.93 -7.28
CA ALA A 150 13.49 13.05 -6.29
C ALA A 150 12.01 12.81 -6.61
N ASP A 151 11.28 13.88 -6.99
CA ASP A 151 9.87 13.77 -7.39
C ASP A 151 9.71 12.79 -8.56
N ARG A 152 10.52 12.96 -9.62
CA ARG A 152 10.45 12.12 -10.81
C ARG A 152 10.77 10.66 -10.50
N LEU A 153 11.90 10.40 -9.84
CA LEU A 153 12.30 9.03 -9.51
C LEU A 153 11.28 8.32 -8.63
N PHE A 154 10.76 9.01 -7.61
CA PHE A 154 9.73 8.45 -6.74
C PHE A 154 8.49 8.03 -7.54
N LEU A 155 7.95 8.92 -8.39
CA LEU A 155 6.74 8.62 -9.15
C LEU A 155 6.96 7.45 -10.13
N GLU A 156 8.09 7.43 -10.85
CA GLU A 156 8.43 6.34 -11.77
C GLU A 156 8.55 4.99 -11.04
N MET A 157 9.29 4.97 -9.94
CA MET A 157 9.55 3.75 -9.17
C MET A 157 8.29 3.26 -8.46
N MET A 158 7.51 4.16 -7.86
CA MET A 158 6.31 3.80 -7.10
C MET A 158 5.18 3.31 -8.02
N ILE A 159 5.05 3.83 -9.25
CA ILE A 159 4.13 3.26 -10.25
C ILE A 159 4.51 1.80 -10.55
N LYS A 160 5.79 1.54 -10.84
CA LYS A 160 6.28 0.17 -11.12
C LYS A 160 6.06 -0.74 -9.90
N HIS A 161 6.32 -0.23 -8.71
CA HIS A 161 6.12 -0.92 -7.45
C HIS A 161 4.66 -1.33 -7.26
N HIS A 162 3.72 -0.40 -7.42
CA HIS A 162 2.28 -0.67 -7.28
C HIS A 162 1.75 -1.64 -8.34
N LEU A 163 2.24 -1.59 -9.57
CA LEU A 163 1.87 -2.59 -10.58
C LEU A 163 2.28 -4.01 -10.15
N GLY A 164 3.46 -4.15 -9.53
CA GLY A 164 3.89 -5.40 -8.92
C GLY A 164 3.02 -5.81 -7.72
N GLY A 165 2.68 -4.87 -6.85
CA GLY A 165 1.78 -5.11 -5.72
C GLY A 165 0.39 -5.58 -6.16
N VAL A 166 -0.19 -4.96 -7.20
CA VAL A 166 -1.47 -5.39 -7.80
C VAL A 166 -1.37 -6.81 -8.37
N HIS A 167 -0.25 -7.18 -9.01
CA HIS A 167 -0.04 -8.54 -9.49
C HIS A 167 -0.04 -9.57 -8.35
N MET A 168 0.64 -9.27 -7.24
CA MET A 168 0.63 -10.13 -6.05
C MET A 168 -0.77 -10.23 -5.45
N VAL A 169 -1.51 -9.11 -5.39
CA VAL A 169 -2.89 -9.11 -4.91
C VAL A 169 -3.80 -9.96 -5.81
N ASP A 170 -3.67 -9.86 -7.13
CA ASP A 170 -4.47 -10.67 -8.06
C ASP A 170 -4.23 -12.17 -7.86
N ALA A 171 -3.00 -12.56 -7.55
CA ALA A 171 -2.69 -13.94 -7.20
C ALA A 171 -3.40 -14.35 -5.90
N VAL A 172 -3.22 -13.63 -4.79
CA VAL A 172 -3.79 -14.06 -3.49
C VAL A 172 -5.31 -14.15 -3.52
N LEU A 173 -5.99 -13.26 -4.25
CA LEU A 173 -7.45 -13.28 -4.43
C LEU A 173 -7.98 -14.58 -5.05
N THR A 174 -7.12 -15.39 -5.66
CA THR A 174 -7.47 -16.69 -6.26
C THR A 174 -6.88 -17.90 -5.52
N GLN A 175 -6.00 -17.68 -4.54
CA GLN A 175 -5.22 -18.73 -3.87
C GLN A 175 -5.59 -18.93 -2.40
N THR A 176 -6.43 -18.06 -1.84
CA THR A 176 -6.91 -18.19 -0.46
C THR A 176 -8.43 -18.06 -0.40
N ASP A 177 -9.02 -18.73 0.60
CA ASP A 177 -10.41 -18.56 1.03
C ASP A 177 -10.51 -17.78 2.36
N ASP A 178 -9.39 -17.29 2.90
CA ASP A 178 -9.38 -16.51 4.14
C ASP A 178 -10.08 -15.15 3.91
N PRO A 179 -11.23 -14.89 4.56
CA PRO A 179 -12.03 -13.71 4.29
C PRO A 179 -11.36 -12.41 4.69
N ASP A 180 -10.51 -12.42 5.73
CA ASP A 180 -9.80 -11.22 6.19
C ASP A 180 -8.69 -10.85 5.19
N VAL A 181 -7.98 -11.85 4.66
CA VAL A 181 -6.97 -11.66 3.61
C VAL A 181 -7.62 -11.16 2.33
N LEU A 182 -8.71 -11.78 1.87
CA LEU A 182 -9.42 -11.39 0.65
C LEU A 182 -9.94 -9.94 0.74
N TRP A 183 -10.50 -9.56 1.89
CA TRP A 183 -11.02 -8.22 2.10
C TRP A 183 -9.92 -7.15 2.06
N LEU A 184 -8.80 -7.38 2.77
CA LEU A 184 -7.69 -6.43 2.77
C LEU A 184 -7.04 -6.32 1.38
N ALA A 185 -6.82 -7.46 0.72
CA ALA A 185 -6.20 -7.52 -0.60
C ALA A 185 -7.04 -6.76 -1.65
N ALA A 186 -8.36 -6.95 -1.67
CA ALA A 186 -9.25 -6.19 -2.54
C ALA A 186 -9.15 -4.67 -2.30
N GLY A 187 -9.08 -4.26 -1.02
CA GLY A 187 -8.86 -2.86 -0.64
C GLY A 187 -7.49 -2.32 -1.11
N MET A 188 -6.42 -3.10 -0.96
CA MET A 188 -5.09 -2.77 -1.46
C MET A 188 -5.09 -2.54 -2.97
N LYS A 189 -5.70 -3.44 -3.75
CA LYS A 189 -5.80 -3.30 -5.21
C LYS A 189 -6.50 -2.01 -5.62
N ALA A 190 -7.67 -1.74 -5.03
CA ALA A 190 -8.43 -0.54 -5.35
C ALA A 190 -7.63 0.73 -5.03
N ARG A 191 -6.96 0.78 -3.86
CA ARG A 191 -6.15 1.95 -3.49
C ARG A 191 -4.92 2.12 -4.38
N GLN A 192 -4.17 1.05 -4.65
CA GLN A 192 -2.98 1.11 -5.50
C GLN A 192 -3.31 1.55 -6.93
N GLN A 193 -4.45 1.13 -7.48
CA GLN A 193 -4.91 1.59 -8.81
C GLN A 193 -5.23 3.09 -8.85
N LEU A 194 -5.84 3.62 -7.78
CA LEU A 194 -6.06 5.07 -7.65
C LEU A 194 -4.73 5.82 -7.54
N GLU A 195 -3.79 5.33 -6.72
CA GLU A 195 -2.47 5.93 -6.56
C GLU A 195 -1.65 5.91 -7.85
N ILE A 196 -1.70 4.83 -8.64
CA ILE A 196 -1.08 4.78 -9.97
C ILE A 196 -1.63 5.91 -10.86
N SER A 197 -2.96 6.08 -10.88
CA SER A 197 -3.61 7.11 -11.69
C SER A 197 -3.21 8.51 -11.24
N GLU A 198 -3.13 8.74 -9.93
CA GLU A 198 -2.69 9.99 -9.32
C GLU A 198 -1.22 10.30 -9.67
N MET A 199 -0.32 9.31 -9.55
CA MET A 199 1.09 9.47 -9.89
C MET A 199 1.31 9.81 -11.37
N GLN A 200 0.57 9.17 -12.28
CA GLN A 200 0.61 9.48 -13.72
C GLN A 200 0.13 10.90 -14.02
N GLN A 201 -0.89 11.38 -13.32
CA GLN A 201 -1.36 12.76 -13.43
C GLN A 201 -0.32 13.76 -12.89
N LEU A 202 0.35 13.44 -11.79
CA LEU A 202 1.44 14.24 -11.24
C LEU A 202 2.62 14.30 -12.21
N GLN A 203 3.04 13.18 -12.80
CA GLN A 203 4.09 13.17 -13.84
C GLN A 203 3.74 14.10 -15.00
N THR A 204 2.51 14.02 -15.52
CA THR A 204 2.04 14.89 -16.61
C THR A 204 2.01 16.37 -16.22
N THR A 205 1.60 16.66 -14.99
CA THR A 205 1.51 18.03 -14.47
C THR A 205 2.88 18.65 -14.25
N LEU A 206 3.81 17.89 -13.67
CA LEU A 206 5.16 18.36 -13.37
C LEU A 206 6.01 18.53 -14.63
N ALA A 207 5.78 17.72 -15.67
CA ALA A 207 6.44 17.88 -16.96
C ALA A 207 6.14 19.23 -17.66
N LYS A 208 5.06 19.91 -17.25
CA LYS A 208 4.66 21.22 -17.80
C LYS A 208 5.19 22.42 -16.98
N ARG A 209 5.84 22.18 -15.83
CA ARG A 209 6.30 23.21 -14.88
C ARG A 209 7.82 23.36 -14.88
#